data_AF-A0A2M7KK00-F1
#
_entry.id   AF-A0A2M7KK00-F1
#
_cell.length_a   1.000
_cell.length_b   1.000
_cell.length_c   1.000
_cell.angle_alpha   90.00
_cell.angle_beta   90.00
_cell.angle_gamma   90.00
#
_symmetry.space_group_name_H-M   'P 1'
#
loop_
_entity.id
_entity.type
_entity.pdbx_description
1 polymer ?
#
loop_
_entity_poly.entity_id
_entity_poly.type
_entity_poly.pdbx_seq_one_letter_code
_entity_poly.pdbx_strand_id
1 'polypeptide(L)' 'VTYEAAFPWTSLGVQKLAAGQQLGLALAVNDDDGEGRKAILWFDGIVHSKDPRQYGRITLVGE' A
#
# COMPACT_ATOMS: atom_id res chain seq x y z
N VAL A 1 8.12 17.99 3.79
CA VAL A 1 9.08 17.02 3.22
C VAL A 1 8.29 16.08 2.33
N THR A 2 8.86 15.69 1.18
CA THR A 2 8.23 14.74 0.27
C THR A 2 9.04 13.45 0.29
N TYR A 3 8.35 12.33 0.42
CA TYR A 3 8.95 10.99 0.31
C TYR A 3 8.56 10.39 -1.04
N GLU A 4 9.53 9.81 -1.73
CA GLU A 4 9.33 9.10 -2.98
C GLU A 4 9.81 7.65 -2.81
N ALA A 5 9.03 6.71 -3.32
CA ALA A 5 9.35 5.29 -3.26
C ALA A 5 9.00 4.63 -4.60
N ALA A 6 9.91 3.77 -5.06
CA ALA A 6 9.71 2.94 -6.24
C ALA A 6 9.99 1.49 -5.89
N PHE A 7 9.08 0.60 -6.28
CA PHE A 7 9.21 -0.84 -6.07
C PHE A 7 9.34 -1.51 -7.44
N PRO A 8 10.44 -2.23 -7.72
CA PRO A 8 10.49 -3.11 -8.88
C PRO A 8 9.37 -4.13 -8.80
N TRP A 9 8.62 -4.34 -9.87
CA TRP A 9 7.52 -5.32 -9.88
C TRP A 9 7.98 -6.73 -9.51
N THR A 10 9.20 -7.09 -9.88
CA THR A 10 9.84 -8.36 -9.52
C THR A 10 10.07 -8.51 -8.01
N SER A 11 10.31 -7.42 -7.26
CA SER A 11 10.44 -7.50 -5.80
C SER A 11 9.10 -7.75 -5.10
N LEU A 12 7.99 -7.46 -5.79
CA LEU A 12 6.63 -7.74 -5.34
C LEU A 12 6.10 -9.09 -5.85
N GLY A 13 6.94 -9.90 -6.51
CA GLY A 13 6.56 -11.17 -7.11
C GLY A 13 5.70 -11.04 -8.38
N VAL A 14 5.59 -9.84 -8.95
CA VAL A 14 4.82 -9.57 -10.16
C VAL A 14 5.73 -9.66 -11.38
N GLN A 15 5.55 -10.71 -12.18
CA GLN A 15 6.40 -10.96 -13.37
C GLN A 15 5.89 -10.30 -14.65
N LYS A 16 4.58 -10.04 -14.73
CA LYS A 16 3.93 -9.39 -15.88
C LYS A 16 2.86 -8.43 -15.36
N LEU A 17 2.75 -7.29 -16.03
CA LEU A 17 1.70 -6.30 -15.80
C LEU A 17 0.78 -6.28 -17.00
N ALA A 18 -0.50 -6.04 -16.74
CA ALA A 18 -1.47 -5.75 -17.78
C ALA A 18 -2.34 -4.57 -17.35
N ALA A 19 -2.74 -3.75 -18.32
CA ALA A 19 -3.79 -2.77 -18.08
C ALA A 19 -5.08 -3.48 -17.62
N GLY A 20 -5.77 -2.88 -16.65
CA GLY A 20 -6.93 -3.48 -15.98
C GLY A 20 -6.59 -4.46 -14.86
N GLN A 21 -5.31 -4.85 -14.68
CA GLN A 21 -4.90 -5.68 -13.55
C GLN A 21 -5.13 -4.93 -12.24
N GLN A 22 -5.65 -5.64 -11.23
CA GLN A 22 -5.90 -5.07 -9.92
C GLN A 22 -4.90 -5.58 -8.89
N LEU A 23 -4.45 -4.67 -8.03
CA LEU A 23 -3.56 -4.95 -6.91
C LEU A 23 -4.22 -4.50 -5.61
N GLY A 24 -3.91 -5.22 -4.53
CA GLY A 24 -4.25 -4.77 -3.18
C GLY A 24 -3.23 -3.74 -2.70
N LEU A 25 -3.67 -2.58 -2.24
CA LEU A 25 -2.83 -1.55 -1.62
C LEU A 25 -3.44 -1.09 -0.29
N ALA A 26 -2.58 -0.97 0.72
CA ALA A 26 -2.83 -0.18 1.92
C ALA A 26 -1.60 0.68 2.19
N LEU A 27 -1.81 1.94 2.53
CA LEU A 27 -0.74 2.89 2.85
C LEU A 27 -1.05 3.54 4.21
N ALA A 28 -0.04 3.63 5.06
CA ALA A 28 -0.16 4.27 6.36
C ALA A 28 0.99 5.26 6.58
N VAL A 29 0.64 6.46 7.04
CA VAL A 29 1.59 7.41 7.62
C VAL A 29 1.45 7.28 9.13
N ASN A 30 2.50 6.77 9.80
CA ASN A 30 2.51 6.58 11.24
C ASN A 30 3.23 7.76 11.92
N ASP A 31 2.72 8.14 13.08
CA ASP A 31 3.35 9.06 14.01
C ASP A 31 3.40 8.39 15.38
N ASP A 32 4.58 8.19 15.94
CA ASP A 32 4.79 7.56 17.24
C ASP A 32 5.98 8.23 17.93
N ASP A 33 5.67 9.25 18.74
CA ASP A 33 6.61 10.04 19.52
C ASP A 33 6.78 9.52 20.96
N GLY A 34 6.25 8.34 21.27
CA GLY A 34 6.38 7.65 22.56
C GLY A 34 5.10 7.54 23.38
N GLU A 35 4.03 8.25 23.00
CA GLU A 35 2.71 8.19 23.65
C GLU A 35 1.71 7.27 22.93
N GLY A 36 2.23 6.44 22.03
CA GLY A 36 1.47 5.49 21.24
C GLY A 36 1.18 5.98 19.82
N ARG A 37 1.17 5.02 18.91
CA ARG A 37 1.06 5.23 17.48
C ARG A 37 -0.28 5.84 17.06
N LYS A 38 -0.21 6.97 16.37
CA LYS A 38 -1.27 7.55 15.53
C LYS A 38 -1.00 7.20 14.07
N ALA A 39 -2.05 7.08 13.26
CA ALA A 39 -1.89 6.80 11.84
C ALA A 39 -2.97 7.44 10.99
N ILE A 40 -2.56 7.92 9.81
CA ILE A 40 -3.48 8.25 8.71
C ILE A 40 -3.40 7.11 7.70
N LEU A 41 -4.56 6.57 7.35
CA LEU A 41 -4.68 5.38 6.53
C LEU A 41 -5.30 5.72 5.17
N TRP A 42 -4.69 5.21 4.12
CA TRP A 42 -5.36 5.01 2.85
C TRP A 42 -5.60 3.51 2.68
N PHE A 43 -6.86 3.13 2.90
CA PHE A 43 -7.32 1.75 3.15
C PHE A 43 -6.76 1.14 4.45
N ASP A 44 -7.46 0.16 5.01
CA ASP A 44 -7.07 -0.50 6.27
C ASP A 44 -6.26 -1.78 5.97
N GLY A 45 -6.05 -2.61 6.98
CA GLY A 45 -5.38 -3.90 6.85
C GLY A 45 -3.90 -3.86 7.21
N ILE A 46 -3.23 -2.71 7.26
CA ILE A 46 -1.78 -2.65 7.54
C ILE A 46 -1.44 -2.18 8.95
N VAL A 47 -2.26 -1.35 9.62
CA VAL A 47 -1.94 -0.80 10.95
C VAL A 47 -2.50 -1.68 12.08
N HIS A 48 -3.76 -2.11 11.97
CA HIS A 48 -4.45 -2.80 13.07
C HIS A 48 -4.48 -4.33 12.94
N SER A 49 -4.61 -4.88 11.74
CA SER A 49 -4.93 -6.31 11.54
C SER A 49 -3.93 -7.12 10.72
N LYS A 50 -3.08 -6.47 9.90
CA LYS A 50 -2.20 -7.17 8.92
C LYS A 50 -2.99 -8.10 7.99
N ASP A 51 -4.20 -7.68 7.62
CA ASP A 51 -5.15 -8.46 6.84
C ASP A 51 -5.31 -7.92 5.41
N PRO A 52 -4.79 -8.62 4.38
CA PRO A 52 -4.88 -8.19 2.98
C PRO A 52 -6.31 -8.05 2.44
N ARG A 53 -7.31 -8.66 3.10
CA ARG A 53 -8.72 -8.53 2.69
C ARG A 53 -9.27 -7.13 2.90
N GLN A 54 -8.59 -6.30 3.70
CA GLN A 54 -8.98 -4.93 4.01
C GLN A 54 -8.25 -3.90 3.15
N TYR A 55 -7.33 -4.34 2.28
CA TYR A 55 -6.63 -3.46 1.35
C TYR A 55 -7.59 -2.92 0.29
N GLY A 56 -7.33 -1.71 -0.17
CA GLY A 56 -8.02 -1.16 -1.32
C GLY A 56 -7.61 -1.87 -2.60
N ARG A 57 -8.50 -1.88 -3.59
CA ARG A 57 -8.19 -2.37 -4.93
C ARG A 57 -7.79 -1.19 -5.80
N ILE A 58 -6.54 -1.16 -6.23
CA ILE A 58 -6.06 -0.23 -7.25
C ILE A 58 -6.05 -0.94 -8.60
N THR A 59 -6.45 -0.24 -9.66
CA THR A 59 -6.42 -0.76 -11.02
C THR A 59 -5.25 -0.12 -11.75
N LEU A 60 -4.38 -0.94 -12.35
CA LEU A 60 -3.36 -0.44 -13.26
C LEU A 60 -4.04 0.03 -14.54
N VAL A 61 -4.02 1.34 -14.77
CA VAL A 61 -4.40 1.91 -16.07
C VAL A 61 -3.15 1.91 -16.94
N GLY A 62 -3.27 1.42 -18.18
CA GLY A 62 -2.17 1.52 -19.14
C GLY A 62 -1.90 2.99 -19.47
N GLU A 63 -0.73 3.26 -20.07
CA GLU A 63 -0.53 4.50 -20.82
C GLU A 63 -1.34 4.48 -22.12
#